data_AF-A0A959TMG6-F1
#
_entry.id   AF-A0A959TMG6-F1
#
_cell.length_a   1.000
_cell.length_b   1.000
_cell.length_c   1.000
_cell.angle_alpha   90.00
_cell.angle_beta   90.00
_cell.angle_gamma   90.00
#
_symmetry.space_group_name_H-M   'P 1'
#
loop_
_entity.id
_entity.type
_entity.pdbx_description
1 polymer ?
#
loop_
_entity_poly.entity_id
_entity_poly.type
_entity_poly.pdbx_seq_one_letter_code
_entity_poly.pdbx_strand_id
1 'polypeptide(L)'
;ALDNDLFTPQDLLADLQRSLNATEMARRKFRDIASIAGLVFKGMPGRPLKEKHMRANSSLFFEVFRDHEPDHLLFRQAYDEAFDAQLELPRLREALERIQRQRIVLKDPGRFTPFAFPIIVDRLREKLTSEQLEDRIRKMTGRVTQG
;
A
#
# COMPACT_ATOMS: atom_id res chain seq x y z
N ALA A 1 -8.65 -20.45 16.89
CA ALA A 1 -9.37 -19.19 16.60
C ALA A 1 -8.43 -18.11 16.06
N LEU A 2 -7.14 -18.11 16.44
CA LEU A 2 -6.06 -17.56 15.63
C LEU A 2 -5.16 -18.76 15.33
N ASP A 3 -5.17 -19.20 14.07
CA ASP A 3 -4.32 -20.30 13.56
C ASP A 3 -3.51 -19.75 12.40
N ASN A 4 -2.51 -20.52 11.94
CA ASN A 4 -1.59 -20.17 10.83
C ASN A 4 -0.56 -19.07 11.14
N ASP A 5 -0.06 -18.98 12.37
CA ASP A 5 1.05 -18.07 12.71
C ASP A 5 0.81 -16.60 12.29
N LEU A 6 -0.45 -16.13 12.32
CA LEU A 6 -0.88 -14.84 11.73
C LEU A 6 -0.02 -13.61 12.08
N PHE A 7 0.55 -13.58 13.29
CA PHE A 7 1.38 -12.47 13.77
C PHE A 7 2.87 -12.76 13.66
N THR A 8 3.26 -13.76 12.86
CA THR A 8 4.65 -14.11 12.69
C THR A 8 5.42 -13.08 11.87
N PRO A 9 6.64 -12.69 12.32
CA PRO A 9 7.56 -11.94 11.48
C PRO A 9 8.34 -12.85 10.52
N GLN A 10 8.16 -14.17 10.57
CA GLN A 10 8.72 -15.09 9.57
C GLN A 10 8.10 -14.80 8.21
N ASP A 11 8.92 -14.84 7.15
CA ASP A 11 8.52 -14.59 5.75
C ASP A 11 7.78 -13.28 5.45
N LEU A 12 7.80 -12.32 6.39
CA LEU A 12 7.07 -11.05 6.31
C LEU A 12 7.28 -10.31 4.98
N LEU A 13 8.51 -10.21 4.50
CA LEU A 13 8.82 -9.53 3.24
C LEU A 13 8.20 -10.25 2.04
N ALA A 14 8.29 -11.59 2.01
CA ALA A 14 7.73 -12.39 0.94
C ALA A 14 6.19 -12.35 0.94
N ASP A 15 5.56 -12.33 2.10
CA ASP A 15 4.11 -12.18 2.23
C ASP A 15 3.62 -10.78 1.82
N LEU A 16 4.36 -9.72 2.16
CA LEU A 16 4.07 -8.36 1.72
C LEU A 16 4.21 -8.23 0.20
N GLN A 17 5.25 -8.83 -0.37
CA GLN A 17 5.45 -8.90 -1.81
C GLN A 17 4.28 -9.57 -2.55
N ARG A 18 3.68 -10.60 -1.95
CA ARG A 18 2.54 -11.34 -2.54
C ARG A 18 1.18 -10.68 -2.32
N SER A 19 0.98 -10.02 -1.18
CA SER A 19 -0.33 -9.48 -0.76
C SER A 19 -0.60 -8.06 -1.26
N LEU A 20 0.44 -7.27 -1.47
CA LEU A 20 0.32 -5.91 -1.98
C LEU A 20 0.36 -5.90 -3.50
N ASN A 21 -0.16 -4.84 -4.09
CA ASN A 21 0.12 -4.54 -5.50
C ASN A 21 1.54 -3.98 -5.64
N ALA A 22 2.53 -4.80 -5.24
CA ALA A 22 3.94 -4.50 -5.27
C ALA A 22 4.39 -4.07 -6.67
N THR A 23 3.81 -4.68 -7.71
CA THR A 23 4.08 -4.33 -9.11
C THR A 23 3.72 -2.89 -9.43
N GLU A 24 2.54 -2.40 -9.05
CA GLU A 24 2.18 -0.99 -9.29
C GLU A 24 3.00 -0.01 -8.43
N MET A 25 3.32 -0.38 -7.19
CA MET A 25 4.16 0.45 -6.31
C MET A 25 5.58 0.56 -6.88
N ALA A 26 6.18 -0.56 -7.25
CA ALA A 26 7.51 -0.63 -7.87
C ALA A 26 7.51 0.10 -9.22
N ARG A 27 6.50 -0.08 -10.07
CA ARG A 27 6.36 0.65 -11.34
C ARG A 27 6.32 2.16 -11.11
N ARG A 28 5.63 2.64 -10.07
CA ARG A 28 5.62 4.07 -9.72
C ARG A 28 6.99 4.57 -9.28
N LYS A 29 7.70 3.82 -8.43
CA LYS A 29 9.07 4.15 -7.96
C LYS A 29 10.11 4.09 -9.07
N PHE A 30 10.00 3.14 -9.97
CA PHE A 30 10.90 2.98 -11.10
C PHE A 30 10.97 4.21 -12.00
N ARG A 31 9.91 5.04 -12.06
CA ARG A 31 9.95 6.30 -12.82
C ARG A 31 11.02 7.27 -12.32
N ASP A 32 11.16 7.38 -11.01
CA ASP A 32 12.14 8.26 -10.37
C ASP A 32 13.55 7.66 -10.52
N ILE A 33 13.68 6.35 -10.35
CA ILE A 33 14.94 5.62 -10.54
C ILE A 33 15.43 5.73 -12.00
N ALA A 34 14.58 5.42 -12.98
CA ALA A 34 14.91 5.52 -14.41
C ALA A 34 15.25 6.96 -14.83
N SER A 35 14.62 7.93 -14.17
CA SER A 35 14.92 9.35 -14.33
C SER A 35 16.28 9.76 -13.76
N ILE A 36 16.73 9.14 -12.66
CA ILE A 36 18.04 9.39 -12.05
C ILE A 36 19.14 8.65 -12.82
N ALA A 37 18.88 7.41 -13.22
CA ALA A 37 19.78 6.57 -14.00
C ALA A 37 19.97 7.02 -15.46
N GLY A 38 19.27 8.08 -15.89
CA GLY A 38 19.39 8.62 -17.24
C GLY A 38 18.70 7.79 -18.34
N LEU A 39 17.93 6.76 -17.97
CA LEU A 39 17.15 5.93 -18.91
C LEU A 39 15.99 6.71 -19.55
N VAL A 40 15.53 7.76 -18.87
CA VAL A 40 14.40 8.58 -19.33
C VAL A 40 14.85 10.01 -19.52
N PHE A 41 14.71 10.48 -20.76
CA PHE A 41 15.01 11.87 -21.11
C PHE A 41 13.99 12.83 -20.51
N LYS A 42 14.46 13.82 -19.73
CA LYS A 42 13.62 14.82 -19.05
C LYS A 42 13.37 16.10 -19.87
N GLY A 43 13.98 16.22 -21.05
CA GLY A 43 13.97 17.46 -21.84
C GLY A 43 15.27 18.23 -21.75
N MET A 44 15.32 19.37 -22.44
CA MET A 44 16.48 20.28 -22.48
C MET A 44 16.33 21.39 -21.43
N PRO A 45 17.41 22.07 -21.02
CA PRO A 45 17.32 23.26 -20.18
C PRO A 45 16.31 24.28 -20.75
N GLY A 46 15.33 24.68 -19.96
CA GLY A 46 14.24 25.58 -20.38
C GLY A 46 13.14 24.95 -21.25
N ARG A 47 13.23 23.66 -21.60
CA ARG A 47 12.23 22.91 -22.37
C ARG A 47 12.05 21.49 -21.81
N PRO A 48 11.36 21.34 -20.66
CA PRO A 48 11.09 20.02 -20.09
C PRO A 48 10.15 19.22 -21.01
N LEU A 49 10.37 17.92 -21.09
CA LEU A 49 9.47 17.01 -21.78
C LEU A 49 8.15 16.89 -20.97
N LYS A 50 7.01 16.73 -21.66
CA LYS A 50 5.73 16.56 -20.94
C LYS A 50 5.77 15.29 -20.09
N GLU A 51 5.31 15.38 -18.84
CA GLU A 51 5.31 14.26 -17.89
C GLU A 51 4.67 12.98 -18.43
N LYS A 52 3.64 13.11 -19.29
CA LYS A 52 2.98 11.94 -19.91
C LYS A 52 3.94 11.09 -20.73
N HIS A 53 4.92 11.70 -21.39
CA HIS A 53 5.92 11.00 -22.19
C HIS A 53 6.96 10.32 -21.32
N MET A 54 7.37 10.97 -20.23
CA MET A 54 8.23 10.34 -19.23
C MET A 54 7.55 9.11 -18.61
N ARG A 55 6.28 9.22 -18.25
CA ARG A 55 5.49 8.09 -17.71
C ARG A 55 5.44 6.90 -18.67
N ALA A 56 5.21 7.15 -19.96
CA ALA A 56 5.14 6.08 -20.95
C ALA A 56 6.49 5.35 -21.10
N ASN A 57 7.60 6.11 -21.21
CA ASN A 57 8.93 5.54 -21.41
C ASN A 57 9.40 4.74 -20.18
N SER A 58 9.21 5.25 -18.97
CA SER A 58 9.57 4.54 -17.74
C SER A 58 8.80 3.22 -17.60
N SER A 59 7.51 3.20 -17.92
CA SER A 59 6.70 1.98 -17.82
C SER A 59 7.19 0.92 -18.79
N LEU A 60 7.56 1.28 -20.03
CA LEU A 60 8.10 0.33 -20.99
C LEU A 60 9.40 -0.33 -20.50
N PHE A 61 10.35 0.45 -19.97
CA PHE A 61 11.58 -0.09 -19.38
C PHE A 61 11.28 -1.03 -18.20
N PHE A 62 10.31 -0.68 -17.35
CA PHE A 62 9.89 -1.53 -16.25
C PHE A 62 9.35 -2.89 -16.74
N GLU A 63 8.51 -2.90 -17.78
CA GLU A 63 7.99 -4.14 -18.37
C GLU A 63 9.11 -4.98 -19.01
N VAL A 64 10.03 -4.34 -19.74
CA VAL A 64 11.17 -5.04 -20.36
C VAL A 64 12.05 -5.69 -19.31
N PHE A 65 12.39 -4.97 -18.23
CA PHE A 65 13.16 -5.56 -17.13
C PHE A 65 12.40 -6.69 -16.45
N ARG A 66 11.09 -6.54 -16.21
CA ARG A 66 10.29 -7.62 -15.63
C ARG A 66 10.32 -8.89 -16.50
N ASP A 67 10.18 -8.73 -17.81
CA ASP A 67 9.95 -9.86 -18.72
C ASP A 67 11.26 -10.49 -19.23
N HIS A 68 12.36 -9.73 -19.26
CA HIS A 68 13.63 -10.18 -19.86
C HIS A 68 14.84 -10.10 -18.92
N GLU A 69 14.84 -9.21 -17.92
CA GLU A 69 15.98 -8.98 -17.02
C GLU A 69 15.53 -8.81 -15.56
N PRO A 70 14.85 -9.80 -14.94
CA PRO A 70 14.28 -9.67 -13.59
C PRO A 70 15.36 -9.44 -12.52
N ASP A 71 16.62 -9.76 -12.83
CA ASP A 71 17.78 -9.54 -11.97
C ASP A 71 18.43 -8.16 -12.14
N HIS A 72 17.90 -7.30 -13.03
CA HIS A 72 18.42 -5.97 -13.27
C HIS A 72 18.37 -5.11 -12.00
N LEU A 73 19.49 -4.45 -11.65
CA LEU A 73 19.65 -3.76 -10.37
C LEU A 73 18.61 -2.64 -10.17
N LEU A 74 18.34 -1.84 -11.20
CA LEU A 74 17.31 -0.77 -11.12
C LEU A 74 15.89 -1.32 -10.95
N PHE A 75 15.63 -2.53 -11.44
CA PHE A 75 14.33 -3.19 -11.28
C PHE A 75 14.17 -3.67 -9.85
N ARG A 76 15.17 -4.36 -9.29
CA ARG A 76 15.21 -4.76 -7.88
C ARG A 76 15.11 -3.56 -6.93
N GLN A 77 15.89 -2.51 -7.17
CA GLN A 77 15.86 -1.27 -6.40
C GLN A 77 14.46 -0.63 -6.36
N ALA A 78 13.69 -0.71 -7.45
CA ALA A 78 12.33 -0.18 -7.47
C ALA A 78 11.39 -0.93 -6.52
N TYR A 79 11.56 -2.24 -6.36
CA TYR A 79 10.83 -3.01 -5.37
C TYR A 79 11.31 -2.68 -3.96
N ASP A 80 12.61 -2.68 -3.71
CA ASP A 80 13.19 -2.39 -2.40
C ASP A 80 12.75 -1.01 -1.89
N GLU A 81 12.90 0.04 -2.70
CA GLU A 81 12.47 1.39 -2.34
C GLU A 81 10.95 1.56 -2.25
N ALA A 82 10.17 0.77 -3.00
CA ALA A 82 8.71 0.79 -2.88
C ALA A 82 8.27 0.21 -1.54
N PHE A 83 8.93 -0.86 -1.07
CA PHE A 83 8.65 -1.48 0.21
C PHE A 83 9.14 -0.63 1.37
N ASP A 84 10.37 -0.13 1.30
CA ASP A 84 10.93 0.73 2.36
C ASP A 84 10.09 1.99 2.57
N ALA A 85 9.71 2.67 1.48
CA ALA A 85 8.97 3.93 1.56
C ALA A 85 7.51 3.79 2.01
N GLN A 86 6.85 2.65 1.78
CA GLN A 86 5.43 2.49 2.12
C GLN A 86 5.16 1.63 3.35
N LEU A 87 6.05 0.69 3.68
CA LEU A 87 5.72 -0.32 4.69
C LEU A 87 6.44 -0.13 6.01
N GLU A 88 7.45 0.76 6.08
CA GLU A 88 8.21 0.97 7.32
C GLU A 88 8.59 -0.39 7.93
N LEU A 89 9.14 -1.28 7.10
CA LEU A 89 9.30 -2.71 7.39
C LEU A 89 9.92 -2.99 8.77
N PRO A 90 10.94 -2.23 9.24
CA PRO A 90 11.47 -2.41 10.59
C PRO A 90 10.41 -2.23 11.68
N ARG A 91 9.58 -1.17 11.58
CA ARG A 91 8.53 -0.87 12.57
C ARG A 91 7.42 -1.91 12.56
N LEU A 92 7.07 -2.43 11.38
CA LEU A 92 6.09 -3.50 11.25
C LEU A 92 6.59 -4.80 11.92
N ARG A 93 7.86 -5.17 11.66
CA ARG A 93 8.50 -6.32 12.30
C ARG A 93 8.49 -6.19 13.83
N GLU A 94 8.92 -5.05 14.36
CA GLU A 94 8.90 -4.78 15.81
C GLU A 94 7.49 -4.90 16.40
N ALA A 95 6.47 -4.39 15.69
CA ALA A 95 5.09 -4.50 16.12
C ALA A 95 4.60 -5.95 16.17
N LEU A 96 4.92 -6.76 15.16
CA LEU A 96 4.57 -8.18 15.11
C LEU A 96 5.27 -8.98 16.22
N GLU A 97 6.57 -8.78 16.40
CA GLU A 97 7.34 -9.41 17.48
C GLU A 97 6.79 -9.04 18.86
N ARG A 98 6.36 -7.79 19.04
CA ARG A 98 5.70 -7.33 20.27
C ARG A 98 4.35 -8.04 20.47
N ILE A 99 3.52 -8.15 19.43
CA ILE A 99 2.20 -8.80 19.50
C ILE A 99 2.36 -10.30 19.83
N GLN A 100 3.35 -10.99 19.26
CA GLN A 100 3.60 -12.41 19.54
C GLN A 100 3.87 -12.70 21.03
N ARG A 101 4.46 -11.74 21.75
CA ARG A 101 4.76 -11.87 23.18
C ARG A 101 3.58 -11.49 24.08
N GLN A 102 2.47 -11.03 23.51
CA GLN A 102 1.30 -10.58 24.25
C GLN A 102 0.24 -11.68 24.34
N ARG A 103 -0.52 -11.67 25.44
CA ARG A 103 -1.74 -12.45 25.53
C ARG A 103 -2.81 -11.80 24.65
N ILE A 104 -3.23 -12.50 23.60
CA ILE A 104 -4.27 -12.01 22.71
C ILE A 104 -5.65 -12.23 23.35
N VAL A 105 -6.43 -11.15 23.43
CA VAL A 105 -7.80 -11.18 23.95
C VAL A 105 -8.75 -10.77 22.83
N LEU A 106 -9.51 -11.74 22.33
CA LEU A 106 -10.55 -11.49 21.33
C LEU A 106 -11.88 -11.25 22.05
N LYS A 107 -12.56 -10.14 21.72
CA LYS A 107 -13.89 -9.80 22.23
C LYS A 107 -14.77 -9.33 21.09
N ASP A 108 -16.00 -9.81 21.07
CA ASP A 108 -17.06 -9.26 20.22
C ASP A 108 -17.75 -8.11 20.97
N PRO A 109 -17.66 -6.86 20.48
CA PRO A 109 -18.31 -5.72 21.13
C PRO A 109 -19.83 -5.70 20.93
N GLY A 110 -20.42 -6.55 20.07
CA GLY A 110 -21.86 -6.61 19.78
C GLY A 110 -22.44 -5.42 19.00
N ARG A 111 -21.73 -4.28 18.99
CA ARG A 111 -22.03 -3.07 18.23
C ARG A 111 -20.75 -2.42 17.72
N PHE A 112 -20.89 -1.56 16.71
CA PHE A 112 -19.75 -0.80 16.21
C PHE A 112 -19.20 0.13 17.29
N THR A 113 -17.87 0.09 17.48
CA THR A 113 -17.17 0.95 18.43
C THR A 113 -16.87 2.31 17.80
N PRO A 114 -16.66 3.37 18.59
CA PRO A 114 -16.17 4.65 18.08
C PRO A 114 -14.88 4.52 17.24
N PHE A 115 -13.99 3.57 17.58
CA PHE A 115 -12.75 3.33 16.82
C PHE A 115 -12.99 2.63 15.48
N ALA A 116 -14.06 1.85 15.34
CA ALA A 116 -14.44 1.24 14.07
C ALA A 116 -15.09 2.24 13.10
N PHE A 117 -15.58 3.38 13.59
CA PHE A 117 -16.37 4.32 12.80
C PHE A 117 -15.65 4.85 11.56
N PRO A 118 -14.39 5.36 11.61
CA PRO A 118 -13.71 5.85 10.42
C PRO A 118 -13.57 4.78 9.33
N ILE A 119 -13.19 3.55 9.74
CA ILE A 119 -13.00 2.41 8.83
C ILE A 119 -14.32 2.03 8.13
N ILE A 120 -15.43 2.07 8.87
CA ILE A 120 -16.75 1.79 8.30
C ILE A 120 -17.15 2.88 7.31
N VAL A 121 -16.98 4.15 7.68
CA VAL A 121 -17.32 5.29 6.81
C VAL A 121 -16.57 5.23 5.50
N ASP A 122 -15.27 4.93 5.51
CA ASP A 122 -14.48 4.77 4.30
C ASP A 122 -15.02 3.66 3.40
N ARG A 123 -15.29 2.48 3.97
CA ARG A 123 -15.94 1.37 3.24
C ARG A 123 -17.29 1.76 2.64
N LEU A 124 -18.05 2.61 3.33
CA LEU A 124 -19.36 3.06 2.86
C LEU A 124 -19.27 4.05 1.69
N ARG A 125 -18.18 4.82 1.62
CA ARG A 125 -17.91 5.79 0.55
C ARG A 125 -17.54 5.11 -0.77
N GLU A 126 -16.88 3.94 -0.71
CA GLU A 126 -16.51 3.15 -1.90
C GLU A 126 -17.69 2.40 -2.54
N LYS A 127 -18.78 2.17 -1.78
CA LYS A 127 -19.97 1.52 -2.32
C LYS A 127 -20.82 2.51 -3.10
N LEU A 128 -21.07 2.21 -4.37
CA LEU A 128 -22.08 2.88 -5.19
C LEU A 128 -23.47 2.60 -4.60
N THR A 129 -24.12 3.63 -4.07
CA THR A 129 -25.47 3.56 -3.49
C THR A 129 -26.26 4.80 -3.89
N SER A 130 -27.59 4.67 -3.94
CA SER A 130 -28.52 5.78 -4.20
C SER A 130 -28.79 6.67 -2.98
N GLU A 131 -28.46 6.23 -1.76
CA GLU A 131 -28.56 7.03 -0.54
C GLU A 131 -27.32 7.92 -0.37
N GLN A 132 -27.53 9.18 0.01
CA GLN A 132 -26.42 10.11 0.25
C GLN A 132 -25.60 9.67 1.47
N LEU A 133 -24.27 9.75 1.34
CA LEU A 133 -23.33 9.33 2.39
C LEU A 133 -23.57 10.06 3.71
N GLU A 134 -23.96 11.33 3.65
CA GLU A 134 -24.18 12.19 4.83
C GLU A 134 -25.35 11.68 5.70
N ASP A 135 -26.45 11.23 5.10
CA ASP A 135 -27.60 10.68 5.81
C ASP A 135 -27.27 9.37 6.53
N ARG A 136 -26.39 8.55 5.93
CA ARG A 136 -25.91 7.29 6.51
C ARG A 136 -24.98 7.54 7.68
N ILE A 137 -24.08 8.50 7.55
CA ILE A 137 -23.18 8.93 8.62
C ILE A 137 -23.99 9.45 9.81
N ARG A 138 -24.99 10.32 9.57
CA ARG A 138 -25.85 10.88 10.63
C ARG A 138 -26.60 9.78 11.42
N LYS A 139 -27.14 8.76 10.74
CA LYS A 139 -27.78 7.59 11.38
C LYS A 139 -26.79 6.75 12.20
N MET A 140 -25.54 6.60 11.74
CA MET A 140 -24.51 5.85 12.46
C MET A 140 -24.00 6.61 13.70
N THR A 141 -23.75 7.91 13.59
CA THR A 141 -23.29 8.73 14.74
C THR A 141 -24.27 8.65 15.90
N GLY A 142 -25.59 8.73 15.62
CA GLY A 142 -26.62 8.60 16.66
C GLY A 142 -26.64 7.23 17.37
N ARG A 143 -26.14 6.17 16.74
CA ARG A 143 -26.03 4.82 17.34
C ARG A 143 -24.74 4.63 18.15
N VAL A 144 -23.69 5.38 17.84
CA VAL A 144 -22.39 5.31 18.51
C VAL A 144 -22.36 6.16 19.78
N THR A 145 -23.09 7.27 19.83
CA THR A 145 -23.13 8.18 21.01
C THR A 145 -24.13 7.78 22.10
N GLN A 146 -25.08 6.87 21.83
CA GLN A 146 -26.06 6.39 22.83
C GLN A 146 -25.59 5.15 23.63
N GLY A 147 -24.28 4.90 23.68
CA GLY A 147 -23.72 3.66 24.19
C GLY A 147 -22.86 3.80 25.43
#